data_AF-A0A7S1S627-F1
#
_entry.id   AF-A0A7S1S627-F1
#
_cell.length_a   1.000
_cell.length_b   1.000
_cell.length_c   1.000
_cell.angle_alpha   90.00
_cell.angle_beta   90.00
_cell.angle_gamma   90.00
#
_symmetry.space_group_name_H-M   'P 1'
#
loop_
_entity.id
_entity.type
_entity.pdbx_description
1 polymer ?
#
loop_
_entity_poly.entity_id
_entity_poly.type
_entity_poly.pdbx_seq_one_letter_code
_entity_poly.pdbx_strand_id
1 'polypeptide(L)'
;AWCCDSHGEGCSAQRLPVEHNRTPALSTSTPAPYKGCGEAVTCELRLDAVIHDNLGGMGPDKIEPNVIRYGDVCFTEDGAIDLVISAEGSYEPFNPLDNGKSAWGPYGAINVKLGSTVTLRASFVKSGTDAPAVMASTIFSVFGLYRDSPAHQEAVTVHSFASVHLAA
;
A
#
# COMPACT_ATOMS: atom_id res chain seq x y z
N ALA A 1 12.04 -9.07 -14.58
CA ALA A 1 13.51 -9.16 -14.73
C ALA A 1 13.99 -10.36 -13.92
N TRP A 2 14.91 -11.17 -14.48
CA TRP A 2 15.50 -12.34 -13.81
C TRP A 2 16.77 -11.89 -13.08
N CYS A 3 16.96 -12.29 -11.83
CA CYS A 3 18.23 -12.06 -11.12
C CYS A 3 19.03 -13.35 -11.13
N CYS A 4 20.09 -13.38 -11.94
CA CYS A 4 21.19 -14.31 -11.77
C CYS A 4 22.29 -13.54 -10.98
N ASP A 5 22.82 -14.12 -9.91
CA ASP A 5 23.88 -13.51 -9.11
C ASP A 5 25.17 -13.33 -9.92
N SER A 6 25.95 -12.31 -9.55
CA SER A 6 27.20 -11.85 -10.20
C SER A 6 28.37 -12.83 -10.18
N HIS A 7 28.13 -14.12 -9.90
CA HIS A 7 29.15 -15.17 -9.88
C HIS A 7 28.91 -16.31 -10.88
N GLY A 8 27.93 -16.19 -11.79
CA GLY A 8 27.94 -16.96 -13.03
C GLY A 8 27.68 -18.46 -12.92
N GLU A 9 27.25 -18.99 -11.78
CA GLU A 9 26.81 -20.38 -11.65
C GLU A 9 25.38 -20.44 -11.12
N GLY A 10 24.44 -20.95 -11.93
CA GLY A 10 23.18 -21.50 -11.39
C GLY A 10 21.86 -20.95 -11.92
N CYS A 11 21.76 -20.37 -13.11
CA CYS A 11 20.45 -20.26 -13.80
C CYS A 11 20.17 -21.57 -14.56
N SER A 12 19.95 -22.69 -13.84
CA SER A 12 19.55 -23.98 -14.43
C SER A 12 18.08 -24.27 -14.17
N ALA A 13 17.27 -24.23 -15.24
CA ALA A 13 15.95 -24.82 -15.26
C ALA A 13 16.09 -26.35 -15.18
N GLN A 14 16.06 -26.91 -13.97
CA GLN A 14 15.92 -28.36 -13.84
C GLN A 14 14.49 -28.74 -14.22
N ARG A 15 14.31 -29.25 -15.45
CA ARG A 15 13.15 -30.08 -15.79
C ARG A 15 13.18 -31.29 -14.88
N LEU A 16 12.19 -31.42 -13.99
CA LEU A 16 11.96 -32.68 -13.28
C LEU A 16 11.67 -33.78 -14.32
N PRO A 17 12.22 -35.00 -14.17
CA PRO A 17 11.85 -36.12 -15.03
C PRO A 17 10.37 -36.45 -14.82
N VAL A 18 9.66 -36.71 -15.93
CA VAL A 18 8.28 -37.20 -15.90
C VAL A 18 8.31 -38.63 -15.36
N GLU A 19 8.07 -38.80 -14.07
CA GLU A 19 7.67 -40.10 -13.53
C GLU A 19 6.17 -40.29 -13.76
N HIS A 20 5.84 -41.24 -14.63
CA HIS A 20 4.48 -41.69 -14.84
C HIS A 20 4.04 -42.50 -13.61
N ASN A 21 2.85 -42.18 -13.11
CA ASN A 21 2.04 -43.00 -12.21
C ASN A 21 2.26 -42.77 -10.70
N ARG A 22 1.58 -41.76 -10.15
CA ARG A 22 0.99 -41.75 -8.79
C ARG A 22 -0.11 -40.68 -8.71
N THR A 23 -1.20 -41.04 -8.05
CA THR A 23 -2.44 -40.30 -7.77
C THR A 23 -2.22 -38.80 -7.47
N PRO A 24 -3.02 -37.87 -8.02
CA PRO A 24 -2.85 -36.44 -7.77
C PRO A 24 -3.27 -36.11 -6.32
N ALA A 25 -2.28 -35.91 -5.45
CA ALA A 25 -2.49 -35.21 -4.20
C ALA A 25 -2.63 -33.71 -4.51
N LEU A 26 -3.76 -33.12 -4.12
CA LEU A 26 -4.04 -31.70 -4.27
C LEU A 26 -3.04 -30.91 -3.40
N SER A 27 -1.94 -30.51 -4.00
CA SER A 27 -0.92 -29.70 -3.36
C SER A 27 -1.43 -28.26 -3.35
N THR A 28 -1.91 -27.79 -2.21
CA THR A 28 -2.12 -26.35 -1.95
C THR A 28 -0.75 -25.69 -1.84
N SER A 29 -0.14 -25.39 -2.98
CA SER A 29 1.03 -24.52 -3.03
C SER A 29 0.57 -23.10 -2.72
N THR A 30 0.86 -22.61 -1.52
CA THR A 30 0.90 -21.18 -1.25
C THR A 30 1.80 -20.51 -2.29
N PRO A 31 1.36 -19.46 -3.01
CA PRO A 31 2.23 -18.79 -3.96
C PRO A 31 3.43 -18.24 -3.19
N ALA A 32 4.64 -18.60 -3.62
CA ALA A 32 5.86 -18.04 -3.06
C ALA A 32 5.81 -16.50 -3.22
N PRO A 33 6.17 -15.74 -2.18
CA PRO A 33 6.21 -14.28 -2.28
C PRO A 33 7.10 -13.89 -3.46
N TYR A 34 6.62 -12.95 -4.28
CA TYR A 34 7.40 -12.40 -5.40
C TYR A 34 8.71 -11.83 -4.85
N LYS A 35 9.82 -12.55 -5.06
CA LYS A 35 11.15 -12.06 -4.70
C LYS A 35 11.63 -11.08 -5.77
N GLY A 36 11.17 -9.84 -5.66
CA GLY A 36 11.82 -8.71 -6.33
C GLY A 36 13.26 -8.61 -5.85
N CYS A 37 14.15 -8.09 -6.69
CA CYS A 37 15.54 -7.88 -6.30
C CYS A 37 15.60 -6.59 -5.47
N GLY A 38 15.54 -6.77 -4.16
CA GLY A 38 15.49 -5.74 -3.11
C GLY A 38 15.53 -6.42 -1.73
N GLU A 39 15.72 -5.63 -0.67
CA GLU A 39 15.62 -6.13 0.70
C GLU A 39 14.29 -6.88 0.93
N ALA A 40 14.30 -7.87 1.83
CA ALA A 40 13.09 -8.60 2.14
C ALA A 40 11.99 -7.64 2.61
N VAL A 41 10.82 -7.69 1.98
CA VAL A 41 9.63 -6.97 2.48
C VAL A 41 9.25 -7.61 3.81
N THR A 42 9.55 -6.90 4.90
CA THR A 42 9.33 -7.37 6.28
C THR A 42 7.86 -7.41 6.65
N CYS A 43 7.05 -6.54 6.04
CA CYS A 43 5.60 -6.53 6.18
C CYS A 43 4.93 -5.95 4.92
N GLU A 44 3.78 -6.49 4.58
CA GLU A 44 2.88 -5.90 3.57
C GLU A 44 1.90 -4.97 4.30
N LEU A 45 1.77 -3.73 3.82
CA LEU A 45 0.83 -2.77 4.40
C LEU A 45 -0.60 -3.24 4.17
N ARG A 46 -1.34 -3.48 5.26
CA ARG A 46 -2.78 -3.81 5.20
C ARG A 46 -3.61 -2.67 5.73
N LEU A 47 -4.46 -2.10 4.89
CA LEU A 47 -5.26 -0.91 5.20
C LEU A 47 -6.73 -1.28 5.52
N ASP A 48 -6.94 -2.46 6.12
CA ASP A 48 -8.27 -3.01 6.43
C ASP A 48 -8.89 -2.45 7.72
N ALA A 49 -8.06 -2.10 8.69
CA ALA A 49 -8.50 -1.69 10.02
C ALA A 49 -8.53 -0.17 10.11
N VAL A 50 -9.68 0.43 9.82
CA VAL A 50 -9.88 1.89 9.92
C VAL A 50 -10.26 2.23 11.36
N ILE A 51 -9.42 3.02 12.03
CA ILE A 51 -9.63 3.50 13.40
C ILE A 51 -10.39 4.83 13.39
N HIS A 52 -10.04 5.71 12.45
CA HIS A 52 -10.72 6.98 12.21
C HIS A 52 -10.83 7.22 10.71
N ASP A 53 -11.98 7.74 10.26
CA ASP A 53 -12.18 8.25 8.90
C ASP A 53 -12.84 9.63 8.93
N ASN A 54 -11.99 10.66 8.98
CA ASN A 54 -12.43 12.05 8.97
C ASN A 54 -11.43 12.94 8.24
N LEU A 55 -10.91 12.50 7.09
CA LEU A 55 -9.91 13.26 6.35
C LEU A 55 -10.38 14.70 6.11
N GLY A 56 -9.58 15.67 6.56
CA GLY A 56 -9.89 17.11 6.42
C GLY A 56 -11.17 17.57 7.13
N GLY A 57 -11.75 16.77 8.03
CA GLY A 57 -13.01 17.10 8.71
C GLY A 57 -14.27 16.77 7.89
N MET A 58 -14.14 16.04 6.79
CA MET A 58 -15.25 15.78 5.87
C MET A 58 -16.15 14.61 6.28
N GLY A 59 -15.78 13.89 7.35
CA GLY A 59 -16.46 12.72 7.86
C GLY A 59 -16.04 11.41 7.18
N PRO A 60 -16.72 10.29 7.49
CA PRO A 60 -17.91 10.19 8.34
C PRO A 60 -17.71 10.52 9.82
N ASP A 61 -16.51 10.33 10.38
CA ASP A 61 -16.25 10.41 11.82
C ASP A 61 -16.01 11.86 12.29
N LYS A 62 -16.99 12.74 12.11
CA LYS A 62 -16.82 14.20 12.28
C LYS A 62 -16.39 14.69 13.67
N ILE A 63 -16.48 13.84 14.69
CA ILE A 63 -16.04 14.15 16.06
C ILE A 63 -14.61 13.72 16.33
N GLU A 64 -14.03 12.90 15.46
CA GLU A 64 -12.67 12.38 15.55
C GLU A 64 -11.65 13.34 14.90
N PRO A 65 -10.34 13.16 15.14
CA PRO A 65 -9.32 13.98 14.50
C PRO A 65 -9.46 13.99 12.97
N ASN A 66 -9.09 15.10 12.32
CA ASN A 66 -9.30 15.32 10.87
C ASN A 66 -8.34 14.52 9.96
N VAL A 67 -8.25 13.20 10.17
CA VAL A 67 -7.33 12.26 9.53
C VAL A 67 -8.06 10.98 9.15
N ILE A 68 -7.43 10.16 8.32
CA ILE A 68 -7.71 8.73 8.29
C ILE A 68 -6.60 8.03 9.05
N ARG A 69 -6.95 7.18 10.02
CA ARG A 69 -5.99 6.31 10.71
C ARG A 69 -6.31 4.86 10.37
N TYR A 70 -5.34 4.19 9.76
CA TYR A 70 -5.35 2.74 9.61
C TYR A 70 -4.51 2.13 10.73
N GLY A 71 -5.13 1.27 11.54
CA GLY A 71 -4.50 0.59 12.66
C GLY A 71 -3.73 -0.65 12.22
N ASP A 72 -2.63 -0.94 12.91
CA ASP A 72 -1.87 -2.20 12.79
C ASP A 72 -1.55 -2.59 11.34
N VAL A 73 -1.14 -1.61 10.52
CA VAL A 73 -0.89 -1.80 9.09
C VAL A 73 0.34 -2.66 8.81
N CYS A 74 1.24 -2.76 9.78
CA CYS A 74 2.48 -3.53 9.71
C CYS A 74 2.91 -3.95 11.13
N PHE A 75 3.42 -5.16 11.25
CA PHE A 75 4.02 -5.68 12.48
C PHE A 75 5.53 -5.78 12.30
N THR A 76 6.28 -5.10 13.16
CA THR A 76 7.74 -5.10 13.19
C THR A 76 8.26 -5.68 14.50
N GLU A 77 9.57 -5.85 14.63
CA GLU A 77 10.19 -6.25 15.91
C GLU A 77 9.93 -5.22 17.02
N ASP A 78 9.80 -3.93 16.67
CA ASP A 78 9.50 -2.84 17.61
C ASP A 78 8.00 -2.70 17.94
N GLY A 79 7.15 -3.55 17.35
CA GLY A 79 5.71 -3.59 17.57
C GLY A 79 4.88 -3.27 16.33
N ALA A 80 3.57 -3.11 16.55
CA ALA A 80 2.61 -2.74 15.52
C ALA A 80 2.69 -1.25 15.17
N ILE A 81 2.45 -0.95 13.90
CA ILE A 81 2.54 0.39 13.31
C ILE A 81 1.18 0.76 12.74
N ASP A 82 0.74 1.99 12.99
CA ASP A 82 -0.43 2.59 12.32
C ASP A 82 0.05 3.48 11.16
N LEU A 83 -0.81 3.63 10.15
CA LEU A 83 -0.65 4.65 9.10
C LEU A 83 -1.68 5.76 9.30
N VAL A 84 -1.20 6.99 9.46
CA VAL A 84 -2.04 8.18 9.54
C VAL A 84 -1.92 8.97 8.24
N ILE A 85 -3.06 9.20 7.58
CA ILE A 85 -3.20 10.06 6.41
C ILE A 85 -3.88 11.35 6.82
N SER A 86 -3.23 12.47 6.52
CA SER A 86 -3.76 13.82 6.77
C SER A 86 -3.69 14.68 5.52
N ALA A 87 -4.59 15.65 5.41
CA ALA A 87 -4.58 16.64 4.33
C ALA A 87 -3.77 17.87 4.74
N GLU A 88 -2.91 18.34 3.84
CA GLU A 88 -2.24 19.62 3.97
C GLU A 88 -3.07 20.70 3.26
N GLY A 89 -3.83 21.46 4.05
CA GLY A 89 -4.76 22.45 3.51
C GLY A 89 -6.17 21.87 3.30
N SER A 90 -6.88 22.38 2.30
CA SER A 90 -8.25 21.97 2.00
C SER A 90 -8.32 20.61 1.32
N TYR A 91 -9.31 19.81 1.70
CA TYR A 91 -9.63 18.55 1.05
C TYR A 91 -11.11 18.53 0.66
N GLU A 92 -11.38 18.21 -0.61
CA GLU A 92 -12.74 18.15 -1.16
C GLU A 92 -13.02 16.76 -1.74
N PRO A 93 -13.73 15.88 -1.01
CA PRO A 93 -14.25 14.64 -1.55
C PRO A 93 -15.48 14.90 -2.43
N PHE A 94 -15.70 14.04 -3.42
CA PHE A 94 -17.02 13.90 -4.05
C PHE A 94 -18.00 13.25 -3.07
N ASN A 95 -17.57 12.18 -2.40
CA ASN A 95 -18.30 11.48 -1.37
C ASN A 95 -17.34 11.02 -0.26
N PRO A 96 -17.39 11.60 0.96
CA PRO A 96 -16.49 11.23 2.05
C PRO A 96 -16.70 9.79 2.55
N LEU A 97 -17.86 9.17 2.26
CA LEU A 97 -18.11 7.76 2.64
C LEU A 97 -17.30 6.76 1.81
N ASP A 98 -16.68 7.21 0.71
CA ASP A 98 -15.81 6.38 -0.13
C ASP A 98 -14.33 6.47 0.30
N ASN A 99 -14.04 7.09 1.44
CA ASN A 99 -12.74 7.06 2.09
C ASN A 99 -12.54 5.80 2.93
N GLY A 100 -11.34 5.66 3.51
CA GLY A 100 -11.04 4.62 4.47
C GLY A 100 -10.74 3.30 3.78
N LYS A 101 -11.53 2.26 4.04
CA LYS A 101 -11.27 0.90 3.53
C LYS A 101 -11.83 0.72 2.13
N SER A 102 -11.01 0.25 1.20
CA SER A 102 -11.45 -0.13 -0.14
C SER A 102 -12.32 -1.39 -0.15
N ALA A 103 -13.32 -1.42 -1.03
CA ALA A 103 -14.11 -2.62 -1.31
C ALA A 103 -13.34 -3.71 -2.09
N TRP A 104 -12.16 -3.37 -2.62
CA TRP A 104 -11.40 -4.22 -3.56
C TRP A 104 -10.22 -4.95 -2.92
N GLY A 105 -10.15 -5.00 -1.59
CA GLY A 105 -9.10 -5.70 -0.86
C GLY A 105 -8.51 -4.86 0.28
N PRO A 106 -7.31 -5.20 0.77
CA PRO A 106 -6.69 -4.56 1.93
C PRO A 106 -6.04 -3.21 1.62
N TYR A 107 -6.73 -2.38 0.83
CA TYR A 107 -6.24 -1.09 0.37
C TYR A 107 -7.00 0.04 1.04
N GLY A 108 -6.31 1.17 1.18
CA GLY A 108 -6.92 2.44 1.54
C GLY A 108 -7.54 3.09 0.32
N ALA A 109 -8.63 3.81 0.51
CA ALA A 109 -9.28 4.63 -0.49
C ALA A 109 -9.29 6.09 -0.04
N ILE A 110 -9.01 6.99 -0.99
CA ILE A 110 -9.15 8.43 -0.81
C ILE A 110 -9.99 8.95 -1.96
N ASN A 111 -11.16 9.48 -1.65
CA ASN A 111 -12.08 10.04 -2.62
C ASN A 111 -11.71 11.50 -2.87
N VAL A 112 -11.28 11.84 -4.08
CA VAL A 112 -10.93 13.22 -4.46
C VAL A 112 -11.93 13.68 -5.51
N LYS A 113 -12.57 14.83 -5.28
CA LYS A 113 -13.54 15.40 -6.21
C LYS A 113 -12.87 15.83 -7.51
N LEU A 114 -13.54 15.60 -8.64
CA LEU A 114 -13.09 16.10 -9.93
C LEU A 114 -12.88 17.63 -9.89
N GLY A 115 -11.73 18.08 -10.40
CA GLY A 115 -11.35 19.49 -10.46
C GLY A 115 -10.78 20.06 -9.16
N SER A 116 -10.63 19.25 -8.11
CA SER A 116 -9.92 19.62 -6.88
C SER A 116 -8.50 19.01 -6.84
N THR A 117 -7.71 19.45 -5.88
CA THR A 117 -6.36 18.90 -5.61
C THR A 117 -6.16 18.88 -4.11
N VAL A 118 -5.48 17.85 -3.63
CA VAL A 118 -5.11 17.73 -2.22
C VAL A 118 -3.67 17.26 -2.11
N THR A 119 -2.92 17.84 -1.18
CA THR A 119 -1.63 17.29 -0.75
C THR A 119 -1.88 16.43 0.47
N LEU A 120 -1.46 15.16 0.41
CA LEU A 120 -1.62 14.21 1.50
C LEU A 120 -0.28 13.94 2.17
N ARG A 121 -0.30 13.92 3.50
CA ARG A 121 0.82 13.47 4.32
C ARG A 121 0.50 12.11 4.90
N ALA A 122 1.30 11.12 4.52
CA ALA A 122 1.31 9.78 5.10
C ALA A 122 2.37 9.70 6.21
N SER A 123 1.97 9.30 7.42
CA SER A 123 2.86 9.21 8.58
C SER A 123 2.75 7.84 9.24
N PHE A 124 3.88 7.17 9.45
CA PHE A 124 3.95 5.95 10.25
C PHE A 124 4.15 6.31 11.72
N VAL A 125 3.32 5.74 12.58
CA VAL A 125 3.35 5.95 14.04
C VAL A 125 3.23 4.62 14.77
N LYS A 126 3.70 4.57 16.02
CA LYS A 126 3.51 3.38 16.86
C LYS A 126 2.01 3.19 17.15
N SER A 127 1.54 1.94 17.04
CA SER A 127 0.12 1.61 17.16
C SER A 127 -0.53 2.21 18.40
N GLY A 128 -1.70 2.84 18.21
CA GLY A 128 -2.47 3.48 19.28
C GLY A 128 -1.89 4.79 19.83
N THR A 129 -0.83 5.34 19.22
CA THR A 129 -0.18 6.58 19.65
C THR A 129 0.08 7.54 18.48
N ASP A 130 0.55 8.74 18.78
CA ASP A 130 1.06 9.70 17.78
C ASP A 130 2.60 9.72 17.70
N ALA A 131 3.27 8.80 18.39
CA ALA A 131 4.72 8.72 18.39
C ALA A 131 5.22 8.21 17.03
N PRO A 132 6.13 8.91 16.34
CA PRO A 132 6.65 8.46 15.05
C PRO A 132 7.26 7.06 15.09
N ALA A 133 6.99 6.26 14.06
CA ALA A 133 7.65 4.98 13.80
C ALA A 133 8.55 5.13 12.57
N VAL A 134 9.80 4.68 12.67
CA VAL A 134 10.76 4.77 11.57
C VAL A 134 10.69 3.48 10.76
N MET A 135 10.32 3.62 9.49
CA MET A 135 10.39 2.52 8.51
C MET A 135 11.76 2.56 7.83
N ALA A 136 12.50 1.45 7.86
CA ALA A 136 13.84 1.37 7.23
C ALA A 136 13.77 1.56 5.71
N SER A 137 12.73 1.00 5.09
CA SER A 137 12.41 1.17 3.67
C SER A 137 10.90 1.03 3.50
N THR A 138 10.32 1.67 2.48
CA THR A 138 8.89 1.59 2.21
C THR A 138 8.63 1.68 0.72
N ILE A 139 7.79 0.77 0.22
CA ILE A 139 7.17 0.86 -1.10
C ILE A 139 5.74 1.32 -0.88
N PHE A 140 5.36 2.43 -1.50
CA PHE A 140 4.01 2.95 -1.44
C PHE A 140 3.42 2.93 -2.86
N SER A 141 2.38 2.11 -3.04
CA SER A 141 1.72 1.95 -4.34
C SER A 141 0.41 2.71 -4.37
N VAL A 142 0.20 3.51 -5.42
CA VAL A 142 -1.07 4.20 -5.68
C VAL A 142 -1.68 3.59 -6.93
N PHE A 143 -2.96 3.23 -6.83
CA PHE A 143 -3.71 2.57 -7.89
C PHE A 143 -4.91 3.40 -8.31
N GLY A 144 -5.58 2.95 -9.37
CA GLY A 144 -6.82 3.57 -9.82
C GLY A 144 -6.60 4.93 -10.47
N LEU A 145 -5.39 5.23 -10.95
CA LEU A 145 -5.11 6.39 -11.78
C LEU A 145 -5.50 6.07 -13.21
N TYR A 146 -6.55 6.69 -13.71
CA TYR A 146 -6.98 6.55 -15.10
C TYR A 146 -7.16 7.90 -15.79
N ARG A 147 -7.13 7.83 -17.11
CA ARG A 147 -7.48 8.94 -18.00
C ARG A 147 -8.37 8.39 -19.10
N ASP A 148 -9.67 8.64 -19.00
CA ASP A 148 -10.65 8.25 -20.02
C ASP A 148 -10.98 9.40 -20.98
N SER A 149 -10.64 10.64 -20.62
CA SER A 149 -10.81 11.82 -21.47
C SER A 149 -9.78 12.93 -21.16
N PRO A 150 -9.65 13.97 -22.01
CA PRO A 150 -8.82 15.12 -21.68
C PRO A 150 -9.28 15.87 -20.42
N ALA A 151 -10.58 15.84 -20.11
CA ALA A 151 -11.18 16.52 -18.96
C ALA A 151 -11.05 15.70 -17.65
N HIS A 152 -10.78 14.40 -17.74
CA HIS A 152 -10.63 13.49 -16.62
C HIS A 152 -9.21 12.96 -16.60
N GLN A 153 -8.34 13.66 -15.88
CA GLN A 153 -6.95 13.27 -15.67
C GLN A 153 -6.69 13.17 -14.19
N GLU A 154 -6.35 11.96 -13.75
CA GLU A 154 -5.83 11.73 -12.42
C GLU A 154 -4.30 11.72 -12.47
N ALA A 155 -3.69 12.45 -11.54
CA ALA A 155 -2.24 12.56 -11.45
C ALA A 155 -1.84 12.51 -9.99
N VAL A 156 -0.72 11.84 -9.72
CA VAL A 156 -0.08 11.81 -8.41
C VAL A 156 1.30 12.40 -8.55
N THR A 157 1.61 13.35 -7.68
CA THR A 157 2.95 13.86 -7.47
C THR A 157 3.40 13.44 -6.08
N VAL A 158 4.61 12.92 -5.99
CA VAL A 158 5.22 12.52 -4.71
C VAL A 158 6.32 13.52 -4.41
N HIS A 159 6.42 13.95 -3.15
CA HIS A 159 7.46 14.85 -2.67
C HIS A 159 8.12 14.23 -1.44
N SER A 160 9.35 14.68 -1.12
CA SER A 160 10.07 14.30 0.12
C SER A 160 10.36 12.80 0.28
N PHE A 161 10.95 12.19 -0.75
CA PHE A 161 11.39 10.79 -0.74
C PHE A 161 12.90 10.68 -0.96
N ALA A 162 13.51 9.62 -0.43
CA ALA A 162 14.92 9.30 -0.72
C ALA A 162 15.10 8.75 -2.14
N SER A 163 14.16 7.94 -2.62
CA SER A 163 14.05 7.49 -4.02
C SER A 163 12.58 7.21 -4.39
N VAL A 164 12.26 7.33 -5.68
CA VAL A 164 10.97 6.91 -6.25
C VAL A 164 11.24 5.93 -7.37
N HIS A 165 10.54 4.80 -7.34
CA HIS A 165 10.53 3.81 -8.40
C HIS A 165 9.11 3.75 -8.96
N LEU A 166 8.96 4.09 -10.24
CA LEU A 166 7.71 3.94 -10.96
C LEU A 166 7.72 2.56 -11.64
N ALA A 167 6.82 1.69 -11.22
CA ALA A 167 6.51 0.45 -11.92
C ALA A 167 5.19 0.66 -12.68
N ALA A 168 5.19 0.34 -13.97
CA ALA A 168 4.03 0.37 -14.85
C ALA A 168 3.66 -1.05 -15.29
#